data_AF-A0A853AZ17-F1
#
_entry.id   AF-A0A853AZ17-F1
#
_cell.length_a   1.000
_cell.length_b   1.000
_cell.length_c   1.000
_cell.angle_alpha   90.00
_cell.angle_beta   90.00
_cell.angle_gamma   90.00
#
_symmetry.space_group_name_H-M   'P 1'
#
loop_
_entity.id
_entity.type
_entity.pdbx_description
1 polymer ?
#
loop_
_entity_poly.entity_id
_entity_poly.type
_entity_poly.pdbx_seq_one_letter_code
_entity_poly.pdbx_strand_id
1 'polypeptide(L)'
;MDSNVIERPVLVALRLSEERAAEGYLTARREMVRLASRVASIRQLVTERPMRADYRAALRDAQAAHGAAVQRTGLAYQRWHRAQLRSDAHWTDTAGRAA
;
A
#
# COMPACT_ATOMS: atom_id res chain seq x y z
N MET A 1 36.66 -5.51 -16.85
CA MET A 1 35.74 -4.45 -16.38
C MET A 1 34.93 -5.11 -15.29
N ASP A 2 35.26 -4.80 -14.04
CA ASP A 2 34.89 -5.62 -12.87
C ASP A 2 33.38 -5.55 -12.61
N SER A 3 32.68 -6.65 -12.87
CA SER A 3 31.23 -6.81 -12.59
C SER A 3 30.87 -6.41 -11.16
N ASN A 4 31.82 -6.58 -10.23
CA ASN A 4 31.70 -6.25 -8.81
C ASN A 4 31.47 -4.74 -8.53
N VAL A 5 31.92 -3.85 -9.42
CA VAL A 5 31.75 -2.38 -9.28
C VAL A 5 30.36 -1.93 -9.73
N ILE A 6 29.70 -2.69 -10.62
CA ILE A 6 28.40 -2.34 -11.23
C ILE A 6 27.23 -3.03 -10.51
N GLU A 7 27.42 -4.25 -9.99
CA GLU A 7 26.35 -5.03 -9.34
C GLU A 7 25.89 -4.45 -7.99
N ARG A 8 26.83 -3.94 -7.16
CA ARG A 8 26.50 -3.31 -5.86
C ARG A 8 25.58 -2.08 -5.99
N PRO A 9 25.84 -1.11 -6.90
CA PRO A 9 24.94 0.02 -7.14
C PRO A 9 23.53 -0.37 -7.58
N VAL A 10 23.38 -1.43 -8.39
CA VAL A 10 22.07 -1.88 -8.90
C VAL A 10 21.23 -2.48 -7.78
N LEU A 11 21.79 -3.35 -6.94
CA LEU A 11 21.07 -3.92 -5.81
C LEU A 11 20.63 -2.84 -4.80
N VAL A 12 21.48 -1.85 -4.55
CA VAL A 12 21.13 -0.70 -3.67
C VAL A 12 19.96 0.10 -4.25
N ALA A 13 19.97 0.38 -5.57
CA ALA A 13 18.87 1.08 -6.22
C ALA A 13 17.56 0.29 -6.18
N LEU A 14 17.61 -1.04 -6.34
CA LEU A 14 16.44 -1.92 -6.24
C LEU A 14 15.88 -1.93 -4.81
N ARG A 15 16.72 -2.09 -3.79
CA ARG A 15 16.29 -2.04 -2.39
C ARG A 15 15.70 -0.69 -2.00
N LEU A 16 16.30 0.42 -2.42
CA LEU A 16 15.72 1.75 -2.19
C LEU A 16 14.36 1.92 -2.90
N SER A 17 14.21 1.38 -4.12
CA SER A 17 12.92 1.38 -4.82
C SER A 17 11.86 0.56 -4.07
N GLU A 18 12.24 -0.56 -3.47
CA GLU A 18 11.36 -1.40 -2.67
C GLU A 18 10.92 -0.69 -1.38
N GLU A 19 11.85 -0.09 -0.65
CA GLU A 19 11.58 0.66 0.58
C GLU A 19 10.59 1.81 0.34
N ARG A 20 10.81 2.60 -0.72
CA ARG A 20 9.88 3.68 -1.11
C ARG A 20 8.50 3.15 -1.48
N ALA A 21 8.42 2.01 -2.16
CA ALA A 21 7.15 1.38 -2.49
C ALA A 21 6.44 0.85 -1.22
N ALA A 22 7.18 0.29 -0.27
CA ALA A 22 6.67 -0.16 1.02
C ALA A 22 6.13 1.01 1.84
N GLU A 23 6.85 2.13 1.91
CA GLU A 23 6.39 3.36 2.58
C GLU A 23 5.06 3.86 1.97
N GLY A 24 4.97 3.89 0.63
CA GLY A 24 3.75 4.24 -0.07
C GLY A 24 2.57 3.31 0.26
N TYR A 25 2.82 2.00 0.33
CA TYR A 25 1.82 1.02 0.75
C TYR A 25 1.39 1.22 2.21
N LEU A 26 2.32 1.38 3.14
CA LEU A 26 2.01 1.58 4.56
C LEU A 26 1.22 2.87 4.78
N THR A 27 1.56 3.95 4.06
CA THR A 27 0.83 5.21 4.10
C THR A 27 -0.61 5.04 3.61
N ALA A 28 -0.80 4.39 2.45
CA ALA A 28 -2.12 4.08 1.93
C ALA A 28 -2.94 3.20 2.89
N ARG A 29 -2.29 2.20 3.50
CA ARG A 29 -2.92 1.26 4.44
C ARG A 29 -3.39 1.95 5.71
N ARG A 30 -2.58 2.84 6.29
CA ARG A 30 -2.96 3.64 7.47
C ARG A 30 -4.20 4.49 7.18
N GLU A 31 -4.21 5.15 6.02
CA GLU A 31 -5.36 5.96 5.60
C GLU A 31 -6.62 5.12 5.37
N MET A 32 -6.48 3.94 4.75
CA MET A 32 -7.59 3.00 4.56
C MET A 32 -8.21 2.56 5.89
N VAL A 33 -7.38 2.24 6.90
CA VAL A 33 -7.83 1.87 8.24
C VAL A 33 -8.54 3.05 8.92
N ARG A 34 -7.98 4.25 8.84
CA ARG A 34 -8.62 5.48 9.38
C ARG A 34 -10.01 5.69 8.79
N LEU A 35 -10.16 5.52 7.48
CA LEU A 35 -11.45 5.65 6.80
C LEU A 35 -12.42 4.52 7.17
N ALA A 36 -11.93 3.30 7.39
CA ALA A 36 -12.75 2.20 7.89
C ALA A 36 -13.33 2.51 9.28
N SER A 37 -12.53 3.05 10.20
CA SER A 37 -12.98 3.50 11.51
C SER A 37 -14.04 4.61 11.41
N ARG A 38 -13.87 5.55 10.47
CA ARG A 38 -14.88 6.60 10.21
C ARG A 38 -16.21 6.01 9.73
N VAL A 39 -16.19 5.02 8.83
CA VAL A 39 -17.41 4.32 8.39
C VAL A 39 -18.10 3.64 9.56
N ALA A 40 -17.36 2.95 10.43
CA ALA A 40 -17.92 2.28 11.61
C ALA A 40 -18.60 3.28 12.57
N SER A 41 -17.94 4.41 12.85
CA SER A 41 -18.48 5.48 13.70
C SER A 41 -19.76 6.10 13.13
N ILE A 42 -19.80 6.42 11.83
CA ILE A 42 -21.00 6.99 11.22
C ILE A 42 -22.13 5.95 11.14
N ARG A 43 -21.80 4.67 10.90
CA ARG A 43 -22.79 3.60 10.93
C ARG A 43 -23.47 3.50 12.29
N GLN A 44 -22.71 3.64 13.39
CA GLN A 44 -23.28 3.68 14.73
C GLN A 44 -24.28 4.86 14.88
N LEU A 45 -23.91 6.06 14.42
CA LEU A 45 -24.81 7.22 14.46
C LEU A 45 -26.11 6.99 13.65
N VAL A 46 -26.01 6.33 12.50
CA VAL A 46 -27.19 5.95 11.69
C VAL A 46 -28.07 4.95 12.44
N THR A 47 -27.47 3.97 13.12
CA THR A 47 -28.21 3.01 13.96
C THR A 47 -28.94 3.69 15.12
N GLU A 48 -28.28 4.64 15.79
CA GLU A 48 -28.86 5.39 16.91
C GLU A 48 -29.97 6.36 16.45
N ARG A 49 -29.85 6.90 15.23
CA ARG A 49 -30.77 7.91 14.68
C ARG A 49 -31.15 7.59 13.22
N PRO A 50 -31.96 6.55 12.97
CA PRO A 50 -32.21 6.05 11.60
C PRO A 50 -32.93 7.04 10.69
N MET A 51 -33.75 7.93 11.25
CA MET A 51 -34.52 8.92 10.48
C MET A 51 -33.68 10.12 10.00
N ARG A 52 -32.44 10.28 10.51
CA ARG A 52 -31.54 11.38 10.15
C ARG A 52 -30.95 11.15 8.74
N ALA A 53 -31.50 11.86 7.76
CA ALA A 53 -31.08 11.76 6.37
C ALA A 53 -29.65 12.26 6.14
N ASP A 54 -29.20 13.25 6.92
CA ASP A 54 -27.84 13.77 6.95
C ASP A 54 -26.83 12.69 7.33
N TYR A 55 -27.13 11.87 8.34
CA TYR A 55 -26.24 10.77 8.76
C TYR A 55 -26.13 9.68 7.70
N ARG A 56 -27.25 9.34 7.04
CA ARG A 56 -27.25 8.39 5.93
C ARG A 56 -26.47 8.89 4.72
N ALA A 57 -26.54 10.19 4.43
CA ALA A 57 -25.72 10.82 3.39
C ALA A 57 -24.23 10.75 3.74
N ALA A 58 -23.86 11.18 4.95
CA ALA A 58 -22.48 11.10 5.43
C ALA A 58 -21.93 9.66 5.43
N LEU A 59 -22.77 8.66 5.71
CA LEU A 59 -22.38 7.25 5.64
C LEU A 59 -22.01 6.83 4.22
N ARG A 60 -22.81 7.22 3.22
CA ARG A 60 -22.53 6.92 1.81
C ARG A 60 -21.21 7.55 1.37
N ASP A 61 -20.97 8.81 1.73
CA ASP A 61 -19.74 9.52 1.38
C ASP A 61 -18.52 8.86 2.05
N ALA A 62 -18.64 8.48 3.32
CA ALA A 62 -17.58 7.77 4.03
C ALA A 62 -17.29 6.38 3.42
N GLN A 63 -18.34 5.66 3.00
CA GLN A 63 -18.19 4.37 2.31
C GLN A 63 -17.50 4.53 0.95
N ALA A 64 -17.86 5.55 0.17
CA ALA A 64 -17.21 5.84 -1.10
C ALA A 64 -15.73 6.18 -0.90
N ALA A 65 -15.40 7.03 0.08
CA ALA A 65 -14.03 7.38 0.42
C ALA A 65 -13.21 6.15 0.86
N HIS A 66 -13.79 5.29 1.70
CA HIS A 66 -13.14 4.04 2.11
C HIS A 66 -12.94 3.09 0.93
N GLY A 67 -13.92 2.93 0.05
CA GLY A 67 -13.80 2.12 -1.17
C GLY A 67 -12.66 2.59 -2.08
N ALA A 68 -12.52 3.90 -2.30
CA ALA A 68 -11.40 4.47 -3.04
C ALA A 68 -10.05 4.23 -2.34
N ALA A 69 -10.01 4.25 -0.99
CA ALA A 69 -8.81 3.94 -0.22
C ALA A 69 -8.40 2.46 -0.32
N VAL A 70 -9.37 1.53 -0.36
CA VAL A 70 -9.12 0.11 -0.60
C VAL A 70 -8.45 -0.10 -1.96
N GLN A 71 -8.98 0.52 -3.03
CA GLN A 71 -8.39 0.43 -4.36
C GLN A 71 -6.96 0.98 -4.40
N ARG A 72 -6.73 2.18 -3.83
CA ARG A 72 -5.39 2.78 -3.75
C ARG A 72 -4.40 1.90 -2.98
N THR A 73 -4.84 1.32 -1.86
CA THR A 73 -4.03 0.41 -1.05
C THR A 73 -3.67 -0.86 -1.82
N GLY A 74 -4.64 -1.45 -2.55
CA GLY A 74 -4.39 -2.61 -3.40
C GLY A 74 -3.36 -2.33 -4.50
N LEU A 75 -3.47 -1.17 -5.17
CA LEU A 75 -2.48 -0.76 -6.17
C LEU A 75 -1.09 -0.52 -5.57
N ALA A 76 -1.01 0.11 -4.39
CA ALA A 76 0.25 0.33 -3.70
C ALA A 76 0.90 -1.00 -3.27
N TYR A 77 0.10 -1.94 -2.78
CA TYR A 77 0.56 -3.31 -2.46
C TYR A 77 1.14 -4.01 -3.69
N GLN A 78 0.42 -3.99 -4.82
CA GLN A 78 0.92 -4.60 -6.07
C GLN A 78 2.25 -4.00 -6.53
N ARG A 79 2.43 -2.68 -6.39
CA ARG A 79 3.69 -2.00 -6.73
C ARG A 79 4.83 -2.40 -5.81
N TRP A 80 4.58 -2.45 -4.50
CA TRP A 80 5.56 -2.91 -3.52
C TRP A 80 5.95 -4.38 -3.76
N HIS A 81 4.97 -5.27 -3.92
CA HIS A 81 5.21 -6.69 -4.19
C HIS A 81 6.03 -6.90 -5.48
N ARG A 82 5.73 -6.15 -6.56
CA ARG A 82 6.55 -6.18 -7.79
C ARG A 82 7.96 -5.63 -7.56
N ALA A 83 8.16 -4.66 -6.68
CA ALA A 83 9.49 -4.16 -6.35
C ALA A 83 10.30 -5.20 -5.58
N GLN A 84 9.68 -5.83 -4.58
CA GLN A 84 10.26 -6.94 -3.82
C GLN A 84 10.69 -8.10 -4.72
N LEU A 85 9.81 -8.58 -5.61
CA LEU A 85 10.15 -9.64 -6.55
C LEU A 85 11.32 -9.30 -7.49
N ARG A 86 11.46 -8.02 -7.89
CA ARG A 86 12.62 -7.58 -8.69
C ARG A 86 13.91 -7.56 -7.90
N SER A 87 13.87 -7.08 -6.65
CA SER A 87 15.00 -7.13 -5.72
C SER A 87 15.45 -8.57 -5.48
N ASP A 88 14.51 -9.47 -5.21
CA ASP A 88 14.79 -10.87 -4.91
C ASP A 88 15.32 -11.61 -6.14
N ALA A 89 14.72 -11.40 -7.32
CA ALA A 89 15.23 -12.00 -8.56
C ALA A 89 16.66 -11.57 -8.88
N HIS A 90 17.00 -10.29 -8.69
CA HIS A 90 18.37 -9.81 -8.91
C HIS A 90 19.35 -10.39 -7.88
N TRP A 91 18.92 -10.53 -6.63
CA TRP A 91 19.70 -11.19 -5.59
C TRP A 91 19.98 -12.66 -5.92
N THR A 92 18.97 -13.42 -6.36
CA THR A 92 19.14 -14.82 -6.77
C THR A 92 20.07 -14.95 -7.98
N ASP A 93 19.94 -14.09 -8.97
CA ASP A 93 20.78 -14.10 -10.18
C ASP A 93 22.26 -13.76 -9.89
N THR A 94 22.53 -12.90 -8.91
CA THR A 94 23.89 -12.51 -8.52
C THR A 94 24.52 -13.49 -7.52
N ALA A 95 23.78 -13.91 -6.50
CA ALA A 95 24.27 -14.91 -5.53
C ALA A 95 24.41 -16.31 -6.16
N GLY A 96 23.55 -16.66 -7.12
CA GLY A 96 23.62 -17.91 -7.88
C GLY A 96 24.77 -17.98 -8.90
N ARG A 97 25.43 -16.85 -9.21
CA ARG A 97 26.66 -16.79 -10.01
C ARG A 97 27.96 -16.87 -9.19
N ALA A 98 27.85 -16.78 -7.86
CA ALA A 98 28.98 -16.84 -6.94
C ALA A 98 29.21 -18.23 -6.31
N ALA A 99 28.41 -19.23 -6.69
CA ALA A 99 28.53 -20.64 -6.29
C ALA A 99 29.00 -21.48 -7.49
#